data_AF-A0A914LCV5-F1
#
_entry.id   AF-A0A914LCV5-F1
#
_cell.length_a   1.000
_cell.length_b   1.000
_cell.length_c   1.000
_cell.angle_alpha   90.00
_cell.angle_beta   90.00
_cell.angle_gamma   90.00
#
_symmetry.space_group_name_H-M   'P 1'
#
loop_
_entity.id
_entity.type
_entity.pdbx_description
1 polymer ?
#
loop_
_entity_poly.entity_id
_entity_poly.type
_entity_poly.pdbx_seq_one_letter_code
_entity_poly.pdbx_strand_id
1 'polypeptide(L)'
;MSRVLWVVRHAEREDNINSNWRKTANPYKLKSDNSPLSSRGHQQAKELAARFANVHIDHIFASPFERTVETATAIANELKIPIKLEPGLCEVIYT
;
A
#
# COMPACT_ATOMS: atom_id res chain seq x y z
N MET A 1 -12.05 -7.11 26.67
CA MET A 1 -10.86 -7.31 25.81
C MET A 1 -10.56 -6.02 25.09
N SER A 2 -9.30 -5.59 25.06
CA SER A 2 -8.86 -4.41 24.31
C SER A 2 -8.69 -4.76 22.82
N ARG A 3 -9.10 -3.87 21.93
CA ARG A 3 -8.82 -3.95 20.48
C ARG A 3 -7.86 -2.84 20.12
N VAL A 4 -6.88 -3.14 19.27
CA VAL A 4 -5.94 -2.15 18.74
C VAL A 4 -6.15 -2.07 17.24
N LEU A 5 -6.31 -0.85 16.72
CA LEU A 5 -6.41 -0.58 15.29
C LEU A 5 -5.19 0.23 14.86
N TRP A 6 -4.42 -0.33 13.95
CA TRP A 6 -3.34 0.38 13.26
C TRP A 6 -3.86 0.90 11.92
N VAL A 7 -3.64 2.19 11.66
CA VAL A 7 -3.97 2.80 10.37
C VAL A 7 -2.67 3.27 9.72
N VAL A 8 -2.42 2.80 8.52
CA VAL A 8 -1.20 3.06 7.75
C VAL A 8 -1.58 3.63 6.40
N ARG A 9 -0.98 4.78 6.05
CA ARG A 9 -1.04 5.30 4.68
C ARG A 9 -0.01 4.55 3.82
N HIS A 10 -0.32 4.35 2.55
CA HIS A 10 0.65 3.81 1.58
C HIS A 10 1.96 4.62 1.59
N ALA A 11 3.07 3.94 1.25
CA ALA A 11 4.36 4.59 1.06
C ALA A 11 4.38 5.50 -0.19
N GLU A 12 5.50 6.16 -0.45
CA GLU A 12 5.66 7.09 -1.57
C GLU A 12 5.28 6.45 -2.92
N ARG A 13 4.40 7.14 -3.67
CA ARG A 13 3.95 6.73 -5.01
C ARG A 13 4.97 7.13 -6.07
N GLU A 14 5.06 6.36 -7.15
CA GLU A 14 5.93 6.67 -8.30
C GLU A 14 5.53 7.98 -8.99
N ASP A 15 4.22 8.27 -9.10
CA ASP A 15 3.73 9.50 -9.75
C ASP A 15 3.99 10.79 -8.95
N ASN A 16 4.38 10.69 -7.67
CA ASN A 16 4.86 11.85 -6.90
C ASN A 16 6.27 12.29 -7.30
N ILE A 17 7.07 11.38 -7.88
CA ILE A 17 8.45 11.63 -8.29
C ILE A 17 8.53 11.87 -9.79
N ASN A 18 7.82 11.04 -10.56
CA ASN A 18 7.81 11.12 -12.01
C ASN A 18 6.49 11.75 -12.49
N SER A 19 6.50 13.06 -12.74
CA SER A 19 5.35 13.80 -13.26
C SER A 19 4.89 13.32 -14.65
N ASN A 20 5.76 12.62 -15.39
CA ASN A 20 5.44 12.01 -16.68
C ASN A 20 4.93 10.57 -16.54
N TRP A 21 4.91 9.99 -15.34
CA TRP A 21 4.47 8.61 -15.11
C TRP A 21 3.09 8.35 -15.73
N ARG A 22 2.15 9.29 -15.56
CA ARG A 22 0.79 9.16 -16.15
C ARG A 22 0.79 9.10 -17.67
N LYS A 23 1.78 9.70 -18.34
CA LYS A 23 1.90 9.73 -19.80
C LYS A 23 2.61 8.48 -20.35
N THR A 24 3.49 7.89 -19.55
CA THR A 24 4.28 6.71 -19.92
C THR A 24 3.69 5.41 -19.39
N ALA A 25 2.80 5.48 -18.39
CA ALA A 25 2.10 4.34 -17.85
C ALA A 25 1.21 3.72 -18.93
N ASN A 26 1.25 2.39 -19.03
CA ASN A 26 0.44 1.67 -20.00
C ASN A 26 -1.06 1.89 -19.70
N PRO A 27 -1.80 2.60 -20.56
CA PRO A 27 -3.20 2.95 -20.30
C PRO A 27 -4.12 1.72 -20.27
N TYR A 28 -3.67 0.58 -20.80
CA TYR A 28 -4.41 -0.69 -20.76
C TYR A 28 -4.17 -1.49 -19.48
N LYS A 29 -3.17 -1.12 -18.65
CA LYS A 29 -2.85 -1.82 -17.39
C LYS A 29 -3.26 -1.06 -16.13
N LEU A 30 -3.37 0.28 -16.19
CA LEU A 30 -3.49 1.10 -14.99
C LEU A 30 -4.58 2.16 -15.15
N LYS A 31 -5.50 2.25 -14.18
CA LYS A 31 -6.32 3.45 -14.00
C LYS A 31 -5.39 4.63 -13.69
N SER A 32 -5.75 5.84 -14.14
CA SER A 32 -4.92 7.06 -14.03
C SER A 32 -4.43 7.38 -12.61
N ASP A 33 -5.11 6.88 -11.57
CA ASP A 33 -4.78 7.07 -10.16
C ASP A 33 -4.36 5.75 -9.43
N ASN A 34 -3.89 4.75 -10.16
CA ASN A 34 -3.37 3.51 -9.58
C ASN A 34 -1.84 3.43 -9.70
N SER A 35 -1.13 4.48 -9.28
CA SER A 35 0.34 4.45 -9.29
C SER A 35 0.88 3.46 -8.26
N PRO A 36 1.90 2.63 -8.61
CA PRO A 36 2.61 1.78 -7.66
C PRO A 36 3.52 2.63 -6.77
N LEU A 37 4.23 1.98 -5.85
CA LEU A 37 5.25 2.60 -5.02
C LEU A 37 6.50 2.96 -5.84
N SER A 38 7.13 4.07 -5.47
CA SER A 38 8.44 4.43 -6.00
C SER A 38 9.53 3.49 -5.45
N SER A 39 10.74 3.56 -5.99
CA SER A 39 11.90 2.85 -5.42
C SER A 39 12.13 3.20 -3.94
N ARG A 40 11.90 4.46 -3.54
CA ARG A 40 11.96 4.90 -2.14
C ARG A 40 10.75 4.42 -1.35
N GLY A 41 9.55 4.41 -1.95
CA GLY A 41 8.34 3.85 -1.34
C GLY A 41 8.52 2.38 -0.93
N HIS A 42 9.20 1.58 -1.75
CA HIS A 42 9.55 0.20 -1.39
C HIS A 42 10.51 0.11 -0.19
N GLN A 43 11.44 1.05 -0.02
CA GLN A 43 12.31 1.10 1.16
C GLN A 43 11.52 1.47 2.42
N GLN A 44 10.64 2.46 2.33
CA GLN A 44 9.74 2.84 3.42
C GLN A 44 8.85 1.67 3.85
N ALA A 45 8.32 0.89 2.90
CA ALA A 45 7.52 -0.30 3.20
C ALA A 45 8.33 -1.38 3.94
N LYS A 46 9.62 -1.55 3.61
CA LYS A 46 10.51 -2.47 4.33
C LYS A 46 10.81 -2.00 5.76
N GLU A 47 11.08 -0.71 5.95
CA GLU A 47 11.27 -0.13 7.29
C GLU A 47 10.01 -0.27 8.15
N LEU A 48 8.85 -0.05 7.53
CA LEU A 48 7.56 -0.28 8.17
C LEU A 48 7.39 -1.74 8.58
N ALA A 49 7.70 -2.70 7.71
CA ALA A 49 7.64 -4.12 8.04
C ALA A 49 8.53 -4.46 9.25
N ALA A 50 9.77 -3.96 9.29
CA ALA A 50 10.68 -4.13 10.42
C ALA A 50 10.12 -3.55 11.73
N ARG A 51 9.42 -2.41 11.68
CA ARG A 51 8.72 -1.85 12.85
C ARG A 51 7.61 -2.77 13.37
N PHE A 52 6.93 -3.47 12.46
CA PHE A 52 5.81 -4.34 12.81
C PHE A 52 6.24 -5.78 13.17
N ALA A 53 7.50 -6.16 12.99
CA ALA A 53 7.99 -7.53 13.19
C ALA A 53 7.62 -8.16 14.55
N ASN A 54 7.54 -7.34 15.62
CA ASN A 54 7.19 -7.79 16.97
C ASN A 54 5.80 -7.32 17.43
N VAL A 55 4.99 -6.76 16.52
CA VAL A 55 3.62 -6.34 16.81
C VAL A 55 2.68 -7.49 16.50
N HIS A 56 1.87 -7.90 17.48
CA HIS A 56 0.83 -8.88 17.24
C HIS A 56 -0.29 -8.28 16.37
N ILE A 57 -0.48 -8.86 15.20
CA ILE A 57 -1.52 -8.47 14.23
C ILE A 57 -2.30 -9.73 13.88
N ASP A 58 -3.61 -9.73 14.09
CA ASP A 58 -4.47 -10.85 13.68
C ASP A 58 -4.83 -10.77 12.18
N HIS A 59 -5.07 -9.55 11.70
CA HIS A 59 -5.63 -9.29 10.38
C HIS A 59 -5.01 -8.06 9.72
N ILE A 60 -4.74 -8.18 8.43
CA ILE A 60 -4.34 -7.07 7.56
C ILE A 60 -5.46 -6.85 6.55
N PHE A 61 -5.95 -5.61 6.48
CA PHE A 61 -6.88 -5.14 5.46
C PHE A 61 -6.21 -4.06 4.64
N ALA A 62 -6.40 -4.07 3.33
CA ALA A 62 -5.82 -3.08 2.44
C ALA A 62 -6.83 -2.64 1.37
N SER A 63 -6.75 -1.37 0.98
CA SER A 63 -7.39 -0.88 -0.24
C SER A 63 -6.85 -1.64 -1.45
N PRO A 64 -7.67 -1.86 -2.49
CA PRO A 64 -7.25 -2.57 -3.70
C PRO A 64 -6.28 -1.80 -4.60
N PHE A 65 -5.89 -0.56 -4.26
CA PHE A 65 -4.88 0.18 -5.02
C PHE A 65 -3.47 -0.45 -4.89
N GLU A 66 -2.70 -0.45 -5.98
CA GLU A 66 -1.36 -1.07 -6.02
C GLU A 66 -0.46 -0.54 -4.90
N ARG A 67 -0.38 0.78 -4.73
CA ARG A 67 0.39 1.43 -3.64
C ARG A 67 0.06 0.90 -2.25
N THR A 68 -1.21 0.61 -1.95
CA THR A 68 -1.62 0.09 -0.63
C THR A 68 -1.34 -1.39 -0.52
N VAL A 69 -1.54 -2.16 -1.59
CA VAL A 69 -1.22 -3.59 -1.63
C VAL A 69 0.28 -3.82 -1.47
N GLU A 70 1.14 -3.09 -2.18
CA GLU A 70 2.59 -3.20 -2.07
C GLU A 70 3.10 -2.83 -0.67
N THR A 71 2.56 -1.77 -0.07
CA THR A 71 2.88 -1.37 1.31
C THR A 71 2.47 -2.48 2.30
N ALA A 72 1.25 -3.00 2.19
CA ALA A 72 0.74 -4.06 3.06
C ALA A 72 1.48 -5.38 2.84
N THR A 73 1.95 -5.66 1.63
CA THR A 73 2.72 -6.87 1.27
C THR A 73 4.03 -6.94 2.03
N ALA A 74 4.70 -5.80 2.26
CA ALA A 74 5.90 -5.79 3.08
C ALA A 74 5.63 -6.29 4.51
N ILE A 75 4.55 -5.80 5.15
CA ILE A 75 4.16 -6.23 6.50
C ILE A 75 3.68 -7.70 6.50
N ALA A 76 2.83 -8.06 5.54
CA ALA A 76 2.28 -9.41 5.40
C ALA A 76 3.37 -10.47 5.23
N ASN A 77 4.42 -10.16 4.45
CA ASN A 77 5.56 -11.04 4.25
C ASN A 77 6.42 -11.21 5.51
N GLU A 78 6.55 -10.16 6.32
CA GLU A 78 7.27 -10.22 7.60
C GLU A 78 6.50 -11.09 8.60
N LEU A 79 5.19 -10.83 8.74
CA LEU A 79 4.35 -11.49 9.74
C LEU A 79 3.79 -12.85 9.30
N LYS A 80 3.91 -13.20 8.02
CA LYS A 80 3.33 -14.40 7.38
C LYS A 80 1.81 -14.48 7.49
N ILE A 81 1.13 -13.36 7.27
CA ILE A 81 -0.34 -13.22 7.39
C ILE A 81 -0.93 -12.76 6.05
N PRO A 82 -2.04 -13.33 5.58
CA PRO A 82 -2.67 -12.91 4.32
C PRO A 82 -3.29 -11.52 4.41
N ILE A 83 -3.25 -10.80 3.28
CA ILE A 83 -3.93 -9.51 3.11
C ILE A 83 -5.37 -9.77 2.66
N LYS A 84 -6.31 -9.07 3.28
CA LYS A 84 -7.71 -9.01 2.85
C LYS A 84 -7.94 -7.70 2.10
N LEU A 85 -8.22 -7.77 0.81
CA LEU A 85 -8.55 -6.58 0.03
C LEU A 85 -9.95 -6.11 0.40
N GLU A 86 -10.09 -4.84 0.74
CA GLU A 86 -11.34 -4.23 1.16
C GLU A 86 -11.65 -3.01 0.27
N PRO A 87 -12.55 -3.14 -0.72
CA PRO A 87 -12.95 -2.05 -1.60
C PRO A 87 -13.52 -0.84 -0.85
N GLY A 88 -14.09 -1.00 0.34
CA GLY A 88 -14.56 0.10 1.19
C GLY A 88 -13.45 1.03 1.70
N LEU A 89 -12.17 0.63 1.58
CA LEU A 89 -11.00 1.45 1.93
C LEU A 89 -10.43 2.25 0.74
N CYS A 90 -11.10 2.24 -0.42
CA CYS A 90 -10.66 3.02 -1.57
C CYS A 90 -10.60 4.51 -1.25
N GLU A 91 -9.58 5.18 -1.80
CA GLU A 91 -9.49 6.63 -1.82
C GLU A 91 -10.71 7.25 -2.53
N VAL A 92 -11.19 8.37 -1.99
CA VAL A 92 -12.28 9.13 -2.61
C VAL A 92 -11.75 9.79 -3.87
N ILE A 93 -12.15 9.28 -5.03
CA ILE A 93 -11.86 9.89 -6.31
C ILE A 93 -13.03 10.83 -6.64
N TYR A 94 -12.81 12.13 -6.48
CA TYR A 94 -13.74 13.14 -6.98
C TYR A 94 -13.63 13.18 -8.51
N THR A 95 -14.71 12.85 -9.19
CA THR A 95 -14.88 12.95 -10.64
C THR A 95 -15.65 14.21 -11.00
#